data_AF-A0A384CHB7-F1
#
_entry.id   AF-A0A384CHB7-F1
#
_cell.length_a   1.000
_cell.length_b   1.000
_cell.length_c   1.000
_cell.angle_alpha   90.00
_cell.angle_beta   90.00
_cell.angle_gamma   90.00
#
_symmetry.space_group_name_H-M   'P 1'
#
loop_
_entity.id
_entity.type
_entity.pdbx_description
1 polymer ?
#
loop_
_entity_poly.entity_id
_entity_poly.type
_entity_poly.pdbx_seq_one_letter_code
_entity_poly.pdbx_strand_id
1 'polypeptide(L)'
;METELKGSFTKLRKALFQLNTKDASLLTTAQALLRWHDAHQFCSRSGQPTKKNMAGSKRVCPSNKIIYYPQMAPVVITLVSDGTRCLLARQSSFPKGMYSALAGFCDIGESMEEAVRREVAEEVGLEVETLQYSASQHWPFPNSSLMIACHATVKPGQTEIQVNLKELEAAGWFSHDEVATALRKNNPYTQQQNGTFWLPPKLAIAHQLIKEWVEKPSCSPLPA
;
A
#
# COMPACT_ATOMS: atom_id res chain seq x y z
N MET A 1 16.75 -29.69 -5.05
CA MET A 1 16.55 -28.42 -4.31
C MET A 1 15.32 -28.42 -3.41
N GLU A 2 14.07 -28.51 -3.88
CA GLU A 2 12.88 -28.50 -2.99
C GLU A 2 12.85 -29.70 -2.03
N THR A 3 13.07 -30.91 -2.54
CA THR A 3 13.14 -32.15 -1.75
C THR A 3 14.31 -32.15 -0.75
N GLU A 4 15.43 -31.52 -1.11
CA GLU A 4 16.64 -31.43 -0.27
C GLU A 4 16.45 -30.40 0.86
N LEU A 5 15.81 -29.27 0.56
CA LEU A 5 15.52 -28.20 1.52
C LEU A 5 14.22 -28.44 2.30
N LYS A 6 13.47 -29.51 1.98
CA LYS A 6 12.11 -29.78 2.49
C LYS A 6 11.19 -28.56 2.36
N GLY A 7 11.27 -27.85 1.24
CA GLY A 7 10.55 -26.59 0.99
C GLY A 7 9.72 -26.64 -0.30
N SER A 8 8.94 -25.58 -0.53
CA SER A 8 8.15 -25.39 -1.75
C SER A 8 8.32 -23.98 -2.30
N PHE A 9 8.35 -23.82 -3.62
CA PHE A 9 8.27 -22.51 -4.26
C PHE A 9 6.92 -21.83 -4.01
N THR A 10 6.96 -20.54 -3.71
CA THR A 10 5.78 -19.71 -3.51
C THR A 10 6.00 -18.32 -4.11
N LYS A 11 4.91 -17.63 -4.46
CA LYS A 11 4.98 -16.25 -4.94
C LYS A 11 5.51 -15.36 -3.81
N LEU A 12 6.52 -14.54 -4.09
CA LEU A 12 7.18 -13.73 -3.05
C LEU A 12 6.21 -12.82 -2.28
N ARG A 13 5.22 -12.22 -2.95
CA ARG A 13 4.17 -11.44 -2.29
C ARG A 13 3.41 -12.23 -1.23
N LYS A 14 3.12 -13.51 -1.50
CA LYS A 14 2.49 -14.41 -0.53
C LYS A 14 3.45 -14.79 0.60
N ALA A 15 4.72 -15.04 0.26
CA ALA A 15 5.75 -15.38 1.24
C ALA A 15 5.98 -14.27 2.26
N LEU A 16 5.97 -13.00 1.84
CA LEU A 16 6.20 -11.86 2.74
C LEU A 16 5.20 -11.78 3.88
N PHE A 17 3.98 -12.26 3.71
CA PHE A 17 2.98 -12.29 4.78
C PHE A 17 3.14 -13.48 5.75
N GLN A 18 4.08 -14.38 5.48
CA GLN A 18 4.37 -15.56 6.31
C GLN A 18 5.69 -15.43 7.07
N LEU A 19 6.50 -14.42 6.74
CA LEU A 19 7.82 -14.21 7.29
C LEU A 19 7.77 -13.34 8.54
N ASN A 20 8.79 -13.46 9.39
CA ASN A 20 9.03 -12.49 10.44
C ASN A 20 9.52 -11.16 9.84
N THR A 21 9.46 -10.09 10.63
CA THR A 21 9.81 -8.73 10.18
C THR A 21 11.24 -8.61 9.64
N LYS A 22 12.21 -9.32 10.23
CA LYS A 22 13.62 -9.27 9.81
C LYS A 22 13.79 -9.88 8.42
N ASP A 23 13.27 -11.08 8.21
CA ASP A 23 13.37 -11.79 6.93
C ASP A 23 12.56 -11.09 5.85
N ALA A 24 11.39 -10.54 6.20
CA ALA A 24 10.57 -9.76 5.28
C ALA A 24 11.30 -8.52 4.76
N SER A 25 12.03 -7.80 5.63
CA SER A 25 12.82 -6.63 5.26
C SER A 25 13.99 -6.98 4.31
N LEU A 26 14.71 -8.07 4.61
CA LEU A 26 15.80 -8.55 3.76
C LEU A 26 15.30 -8.96 2.37
N LEU A 27 14.21 -9.73 2.30
CA LEU A 27 13.64 -10.19 1.03
C LEU A 27 13.03 -9.04 0.22
N THR A 28 12.41 -8.07 0.89
CA THR A 28 11.90 -6.85 0.25
C THR A 28 13.02 -6.05 -0.40
N THR A 29 14.14 -5.88 0.31
CA THR A 29 15.35 -5.20 -0.21
C THR A 29 15.94 -5.95 -1.39
N ALA A 30 16.13 -7.27 -1.26
CA ALA A 30 16.69 -8.11 -2.31
C ALA A 30 15.82 -8.08 -3.58
N GLN A 31 14.50 -8.23 -3.43
CA GLN A 31 13.57 -8.18 -4.56
C GLN A 31 13.63 -6.84 -5.29
N ALA A 32 13.60 -5.73 -4.56
CA ALA A 32 13.62 -4.40 -5.17
C ALA A 32 14.93 -4.15 -5.93
N LEU A 33 16.08 -4.50 -5.34
CA LEU A 33 17.39 -4.33 -5.99
C LEU A 33 17.56 -5.23 -7.22
N LEU A 34 17.16 -6.50 -7.12
CA LEU A 34 17.26 -7.45 -8.23
C LEU A 34 16.39 -7.01 -9.41
N ARG A 35 15.15 -6.60 -9.16
CA ARG A 35 14.25 -6.11 -10.21
C ARG A 35 14.73 -4.78 -10.80
N TRP A 36 15.22 -3.88 -9.98
CA TRP A 36 15.79 -2.62 -10.47
C TRP A 36 16.98 -2.89 -11.40
N HIS A 37 17.89 -3.79 -11.01
CA HIS A 37 19.02 -4.16 -11.85
C HIS A 37 18.62 -4.83 -13.17
N ASP A 38 17.57 -5.63 -13.15
CA ASP A 38 17.00 -6.28 -14.34
C ASP A 38 16.42 -5.23 -15.31
N ALA A 39 15.68 -4.25 -14.79
CA ALA A 39 15.09 -3.19 -15.60
C ALA A 39 16.09 -2.11 -16.11
N HIS A 40 17.26 -1.98 -15.49
CA HIS A 40 18.23 -0.90 -15.78
C HIS A 40 19.53 -1.39 -16.43
N GLN A 41 19.45 -2.44 -17.25
CA GLN A 41 20.62 -3.01 -17.92
C GLN A 41 21.26 -2.06 -18.96
N PHE A 42 20.48 -1.15 -19.54
CA PHE A 42 20.91 -0.22 -20.57
C PHE A 42 20.67 1.24 -20.16
N CYS A 43 21.49 2.15 -20.68
CA CYS A 43 21.39 3.58 -20.40
C CYS A 43 20.23 4.18 -21.21
N SER A 44 19.25 4.78 -20.52
CA SER A 44 18.09 5.44 -21.15
C SER A 44 18.46 6.58 -22.11
N ARG A 45 19.66 7.18 -21.98
CA ARG A 45 20.13 8.26 -22.86
C ARG A 45 20.89 7.78 -24.09
N SER A 46 21.69 6.71 -23.96
CA SER A 46 22.64 6.29 -25.01
C SER A 46 22.40 4.89 -25.58
N GLY A 47 21.52 4.10 -24.97
CA GLY A 47 21.28 2.70 -25.34
C GLY A 47 22.42 1.74 -24.95
N GLN A 48 23.53 2.23 -24.40
CA GLN A 48 24.69 1.39 -24.06
C GLN A 48 24.51 0.63 -22.73
N PRO A 49 25.11 -0.56 -22.56
CA PRO A 49 25.05 -1.31 -21.31
C PRO A 49 25.61 -0.52 -20.12
N THR A 50 24.88 -0.52 -19.00
CA THR A 50 25.32 0.10 -17.74
C THR A 50 26.07 -0.93 -16.88
N LYS A 51 27.03 -0.46 -16.06
CA LYS A 51 27.81 -1.31 -15.14
C LYS A 51 27.36 -1.12 -13.70
N LYS A 52 27.12 -2.22 -12.98
CA LYS A 52 26.85 -2.22 -11.52
C LYS A 52 28.12 -1.84 -10.75
N ASN A 53 27.98 -1.17 -9.60
CA ASN A 53 29.07 -1.10 -8.63
C ASN A 53 29.15 -2.40 -7.80
N MET A 54 30.26 -2.58 -7.07
CA MET A 54 30.47 -3.76 -6.21
C MET A 54 29.36 -3.96 -5.17
N ALA A 55 28.81 -2.87 -4.62
CA ALA A 55 27.76 -2.93 -3.61
C ALA A 55 26.33 -3.09 -4.19
N GLY A 56 26.15 -3.08 -5.52
CA GLY A 56 24.83 -3.13 -6.17
C GLY A 56 23.95 -1.88 -6.00
N SER A 57 24.39 -0.88 -5.24
CA SER A 57 23.61 0.34 -4.94
C SER A 57 23.49 1.33 -6.10
N LYS A 58 24.23 1.16 -7.19
CA LYS A 58 24.13 2.02 -8.38
C LYS A 58 24.55 1.32 -9.67
N ARG A 59 24.15 1.91 -10.79
CA ARG A 59 24.63 1.55 -12.13
C ARG A 59 25.18 2.79 -12.83
N VAL A 60 26.29 2.65 -13.55
CA VAL A 60 26.95 3.75 -14.24
C VAL A 60 27.05 3.43 -15.72
N CYS A 61 26.66 4.37 -16.56
CA CYS A 61 26.87 4.27 -18.00
C CYS A 61 28.33 4.64 -18.36
N PRO A 62 29.12 3.75 -18.96
CA PRO A 62 30.52 4.03 -19.27
C PRO A 62 30.73 5.15 -20.30
N SER A 63 29.78 5.33 -21.24
CA SER A 63 29.90 6.26 -22.37
C SER A 63 29.62 7.72 -21.99
N ASN A 64 28.66 7.97 -21.11
CA ASN A 64 28.23 9.33 -20.75
C ASN A 64 28.31 9.63 -19.24
N LYS A 65 28.80 8.68 -18.45
CA LYS A 65 29.01 8.78 -16.99
C LYS A 65 27.74 9.02 -16.15
N ILE A 66 26.54 8.91 -16.74
CA ILE A 66 25.28 9.00 -15.99
C ILE A 66 25.23 7.89 -14.94
N ILE A 67 24.83 8.28 -13.73
CA ILE A 67 24.63 7.39 -12.60
C ILE A 67 23.13 7.18 -12.40
N TYR A 68 22.72 5.92 -12.33
CA TYR A 68 21.36 5.49 -12.00
C TYR A 68 21.37 4.90 -10.59
N TYR A 69 20.42 5.34 -9.78
CA TYR A 69 20.15 4.80 -8.44
C TYR A 69 18.83 4.02 -8.43
N PRO A 70 18.65 3.05 -7.52
CA PRO A 70 17.36 2.43 -7.27
C PRO A 70 16.29 3.49 -7.00
N GLN A 71 15.14 3.35 -7.67
CA GLN A 71 14.02 4.28 -7.55
C GLN A 71 12.86 3.66 -6.77
N MET A 72 12.15 4.50 -6.04
CA MET A 72 10.89 4.17 -5.39
C MET A 72 9.85 5.18 -5.85
N ALA A 73 8.71 4.71 -6.36
CA ALA A 73 7.59 5.57 -6.68
C ALA A 73 6.84 5.94 -5.38
N PRO A 74 6.61 7.23 -5.08
CA PRO A 74 5.78 7.62 -3.93
C PRO A 74 4.32 7.23 -4.18
N VAL A 75 3.70 6.62 -3.18
CA VAL A 75 2.30 6.19 -3.21
C VAL A 75 1.66 6.60 -1.89
N VAL A 76 0.60 7.38 -1.94
CA VAL A 76 -0.20 7.66 -0.74
C VAL A 76 -1.16 6.51 -0.47
N ILE A 77 -1.35 6.17 0.79
CA ILE A 77 -2.38 5.22 1.23
C ILE A 77 -3.16 5.83 2.37
N THR A 78 -4.46 6.00 2.17
CA THR A 78 -5.30 6.85 3.01
C THR A 78 -6.48 6.10 3.56
N LEU A 79 -6.58 6.04 4.89
CA LEU A 79 -7.81 5.59 5.56
C LEU A 79 -8.69 6.81 5.84
N VAL A 80 -9.81 6.89 5.14
CA VAL A 80 -10.78 7.99 5.27
C VAL A 80 -11.82 7.64 6.32
N SER A 81 -12.18 8.59 7.18
CA SER A 81 -13.15 8.42 8.26
C SER A 81 -14.18 9.56 8.29
N ASP A 82 -15.44 9.24 8.55
CA ASP A 82 -16.48 10.25 8.82
C ASP A 82 -16.61 10.60 10.33
N GLY A 83 -15.73 10.00 11.15
CA GLY A 83 -15.71 10.13 12.61
C GLY A 83 -16.32 8.93 13.34
N THR A 84 -17.19 8.17 12.66
CA THR A 84 -17.86 6.97 13.23
C THR A 84 -17.59 5.69 12.45
N ARG A 85 -17.36 5.83 11.14
CA ARG A 85 -17.09 4.76 10.17
C ARG A 85 -15.80 5.08 9.43
N CYS A 86 -15.15 4.05 8.91
CA CYS A 86 -14.06 4.22 7.95
C CYS A 86 -14.46 3.71 6.57
N LEU A 87 -13.89 4.33 5.54
CA LEU A 87 -14.10 3.95 4.16
C LEU A 87 -13.08 2.87 3.78
N LEU A 88 -13.57 1.75 3.27
CA LEU A 88 -12.71 0.73 2.68
C LEU A 88 -13.17 0.43 1.25
N ALA A 89 -12.21 0.11 0.40
CA ALA A 89 -12.43 -0.20 -1.01
C ALA A 89 -11.69 -1.46 -1.44
N ARG A 90 -12.07 -1.98 -2.61
CA ARG A 90 -11.39 -3.08 -3.28
C ARG A 90 -11.26 -2.82 -4.77
N GLN A 91 -10.13 -3.25 -5.32
CA GLN A 91 -9.91 -3.34 -6.76
C GLN A 91 -10.22 -4.76 -7.24
N SER A 92 -10.57 -4.91 -8.52
CA SER A 92 -10.85 -6.22 -9.14
C SER A 92 -9.66 -7.21 -9.06
N SER A 93 -8.44 -6.67 -8.98
CA SER A 93 -7.20 -7.45 -8.83
C SER A 93 -6.99 -8.04 -7.43
N PHE A 94 -7.73 -7.56 -6.43
CA PHE A 94 -7.58 -8.00 -5.05
C PHE A 94 -8.24 -9.36 -4.83
N PRO A 95 -7.69 -10.20 -3.93
CA PRO A 95 -8.39 -11.40 -3.46
C PRO A 95 -9.85 -11.10 -3.12
N LYS A 96 -10.76 -12.01 -3.49
CA LYS A 96 -12.19 -11.85 -3.21
C LYS A 96 -12.43 -11.61 -1.72
N GLY A 97 -13.25 -10.62 -1.41
CA GLY A 97 -13.58 -10.21 -0.04
C GLY A 97 -12.52 -9.37 0.67
N MET A 98 -11.33 -9.15 0.10
CA MET A 98 -10.34 -8.24 0.72
C MET A 98 -10.71 -6.78 0.43
N TYR A 99 -10.82 -5.98 1.49
CA TYR A 99 -11.03 -4.52 1.44
C TYR A 99 -9.85 -3.82 2.13
N SER A 100 -9.47 -2.64 1.64
CA SER A 100 -8.30 -1.88 2.11
C SER A 100 -8.58 -0.38 2.10
N ALA A 101 -7.68 0.39 2.70
CA ALA A 101 -7.57 1.84 2.49
C ALA A 101 -7.35 2.17 1.00
N LEU A 102 -7.75 3.38 0.59
CA LEU A 102 -7.53 3.94 -0.76
C LEU A 102 -6.05 4.19 -0.99
N ALA A 103 -5.55 4.00 -2.20
CA ALA A 103 -4.13 4.22 -2.47
C ALA A 103 -3.86 4.56 -3.94
N GLY A 104 -2.99 5.53 -4.16
CA GLY A 104 -2.59 5.94 -5.50
C GLY A 104 -1.25 6.67 -5.54
N PHE A 105 -0.73 6.81 -6.76
CA PHE A 105 0.60 7.37 -6.99
C PHE A 105 0.58 8.89 -6.82
N CYS A 106 1.67 9.47 -6.31
CA CYS A 106 1.84 10.91 -6.38
C CYS A 106 2.29 11.30 -7.79
N ASP A 107 1.69 12.36 -8.33
CA ASP A 107 2.07 12.91 -9.62
C ASP A 107 3.28 13.85 -9.53
N ILE A 108 3.90 14.12 -10.68
CA ILE A 108 5.05 15.03 -10.75
C ILE A 108 4.60 16.44 -10.40
N GLY A 109 5.25 17.03 -9.39
CA GLY A 109 4.93 18.39 -8.91
C GLY A 109 3.86 18.42 -7.82
N GLU A 110 3.31 17.26 -7.46
CA GLU A 110 2.30 17.12 -6.41
C GLU A 110 2.95 16.88 -5.04
N SER A 111 2.41 17.53 -4.01
CA SER A 111 2.68 17.18 -2.61
C SER A 111 1.95 15.90 -2.20
N MET A 112 2.36 15.29 -1.08
CA MET A 112 1.64 14.14 -0.52
C MET A 112 0.19 14.50 -0.22
N GLU A 113 -0.04 15.71 0.32
CA GLU A 113 -1.36 16.18 0.74
C GLU A 113 -2.28 16.47 -0.45
N GLU A 114 -1.74 16.95 -1.57
CA GLU A 114 -2.49 17.10 -2.82
C GLU A 114 -2.86 15.73 -3.40
N ALA A 115 -1.92 14.78 -3.43
CA ALA A 115 -2.16 13.41 -3.89
C ALA A 115 -3.27 12.73 -3.10
N VAL A 116 -3.28 12.87 -1.77
CA VAL A 116 -4.36 12.32 -0.95
C VAL A 116 -5.72 12.92 -1.31
N ARG A 117 -5.80 14.25 -1.50
CA ARG A 117 -7.06 14.91 -1.86
C ARG A 117 -7.55 14.48 -3.23
N ARG A 118 -6.65 14.43 -4.21
CA ARG A 118 -6.95 14.01 -5.57
C ARG A 118 -7.45 12.57 -5.61
N GLU A 119 -6.69 11.62 -5.06
CA GLU A 119 -7.05 10.19 -5.08
C GLU A 119 -8.39 9.92 -4.37
N VAL A 120 -8.65 10.57 -3.23
CA VAL A 120 -9.95 10.42 -2.53
C VAL A 120 -11.10 11.02 -3.36
N ALA A 121 -10.88 12.15 -4.04
CA ALA A 121 -11.89 12.74 -4.90
C ALA A 121 -12.13 11.89 -6.17
N GLU A 122 -11.07 11.36 -6.80
CA GLU A 122 -11.13 10.57 -8.03
C GLU A 122 -11.75 9.19 -7.81
N GLU A 123 -11.36 8.49 -6.74
CA GLU A 123 -11.80 7.10 -6.51
C GLU A 123 -13.23 7.02 -5.92
N VAL A 124 -13.60 7.97 -5.05
CA VAL A 124 -14.83 7.88 -4.24
C VAL A 124 -15.64 9.18 -4.14
N GLY A 125 -15.21 10.27 -4.78
CA GLY A 125 -15.96 11.52 -4.86
C GLY A 125 -16.04 12.33 -3.56
N LEU A 126 -15.15 12.09 -2.60
CA LEU A 126 -15.17 12.76 -1.30
C LEU A 126 -14.14 13.91 -1.22
N GLU A 127 -14.46 14.94 -0.44
CA GLU A 127 -13.54 16.04 -0.11
C GLU A 127 -12.89 15.82 1.26
N VAL A 128 -11.56 15.80 1.30
CA VAL A 128 -10.79 15.62 2.54
C VAL A 128 -10.73 16.92 3.33
N GLU A 129 -11.17 16.87 4.59
CA GLU A 129 -11.16 17.98 5.55
C GLU A 129 -9.83 18.06 6.30
N THR A 130 -9.45 16.99 7.01
CA THR A 130 -8.19 16.93 7.75
C THR A 130 -7.36 15.76 7.28
N LEU A 131 -6.04 15.91 7.40
CA LEU A 131 -5.07 14.91 6.99
C LEU A 131 -3.99 14.78 8.06
N GLN A 132 -3.66 13.55 8.43
CA GLN A 132 -2.63 13.24 9.42
C GLN A 132 -1.74 12.12 8.89
N TYR A 133 -0.43 12.38 8.76
CA TYR A 133 0.57 11.33 8.51
C TYR A 133 0.62 10.33 9.68
N SER A 134 0.72 9.05 9.34
CA SER A 134 0.89 7.95 10.31
C SER A 134 2.27 7.31 10.19
N ALA A 135 2.59 6.75 9.03
CA ALA A 135 3.77 5.91 8.85
C ALA A 135 4.19 5.83 7.38
N SER A 136 5.31 5.18 7.11
CA SER A 136 5.70 4.81 5.75
C SER A 136 6.21 3.37 5.69
N GLN A 137 6.06 2.75 4.53
CA GLN A 137 6.50 1.37 4.28
C GLN A 137 7.04 1.25 2.86
N HIS A 138 8.22 0.67 2.72
CA HIS A 138 8.69 0.22 1.40
C HIS A 138 7.88 -0.99 0.95
N TRP A 139 7.33 -0.92 -0.26
CA TRP A 139 6.52 -1.97 -0.86
C TRP A 139 7.14 -2.43 -2.18
N PRO A 140 7.62 -3.69 -2.30
CA PRO A 140 8.43 -4.12 -3.45
C PRO A 140 7.62 -4.70 -4.63
N PHE A 141 6.28 -4.51 -4.67
CA PHE A 141 5.44 -5.06 -5.76
C PHE A 141 4.39 -4.09 -6.30
N PRO A 142 4.03 -4.20 -7.60
CA PRO A 142 4.82 -4.85 -8.66
C PRO A 142 6.07 -4.01 -9.02
N ASN A 143 6.07 -2.73 -8.69
CA ASN A 143 7.25 -1.88 -8.75
C ASN A 143 7.70 -1.57 -7.32
N SER A 144 8.90 -1.01 -7.18
CA SER A 144 9.40 -0.54 -5.90
C SER A 144 8.68 0.78 -5.57
N SER A 145 7.90 0.80 -4.50
CA SER A 145 7.13 1.96 -4.07
C SER A 145 7.40 2.32 -2.61
N LEU A 146 7.34 3.60 -2.28
CA LEU A 146 7.30 4.10 -0.92
C LEU A 146 5.84 4.42 -0.58
N MET A 147 5.21 3.56 0.22
CA MET A 147 3.86 3.77 0.72
C MET A 147 3.92 4.81 1.84
N ILE A 148 3.12 5.86 1.74
CA ILE A 148 3.04 6.97 2.69
C ILE A 148 1.63 6.95 3.26
N ALA A 149 1.51 6.54 4.52
CA ALA A 149 0.24 6.25 5.15
C ALA A 149 -0.33 7.45 5.87
N CYS A 150 -1.59 7.74 5.59
CA CYS A 150 -2.31 8.86 6.14
C CYS A 150 -3.68 8.45 6.69
N HIS A 151 -4.11 9.12 7.75
CA HIS A 151 -5.51 9.17 8.14
C HIS A 151 -6.11 10.45 7.60
N ALA A 152 -7.32 10.37 7.05
CA ALA A 152 -8.06 11.53 6.57
C ALA A 152 -9.47 11.55 7.15
N THR A 153 -10.03 12.74 7.33
CA THR A 153 -11.44 12.90 7.69
C THR A 153 -12.20 13.64 6.61
N VAL A 154 -13.51 13.39 6.52
CA VAL A 154 -14.44 14.18 5.70
C VAL A 154 -15.36 15.01 6.58
N LYS A 155 -15.98 16.06 6.04
CA LYS A 155 -16.93 16.87 6.78
C LYS A 155 -18.19 16.06 7.14
N PRO A 156 -18.74 16.22 8.36
CA PRO A 156 -20.05 15.67 8.68
C PRO A 156 -21.10 16.08 7.66
N GLY A 157 -21.88 15.11 7.17
CA GLY A 157 -22.90 15.33 6.14
C GLY A 157 -22.40 15.28 4.68
N GLN A 158 -21.08 15.23 4.45
CA GLN A 158 -20.48 14.99 3.13
C GLN A 158 -19.93 13.56 3.03
N THR A 159 -20.82 12.57 3.15
CA THR A 159 -20.45 11.14 3.20
C THR A 159 -21.03 10.32 2.06
N GLU A 160 -21.70 10.96 1.10
CA GLU A 160 -22.16 10.28 -0.11
C GLU A 160 -20.96 9.94 -1.01
N ILE A 161 -20.76 8.65 -1.27
CA ILE A 161 -19.65 8.16 -2.10
C ILE A 161 -20.09 8.00 -3.54
N GLN A 162 -19.23 8.43 -4.46
CA GLN A 162 -19.37 8.19 -5.90
C GLN A 162 -18.20 7.35 -6.36
N VAL A 163 -18.41 6.04 -6.42
CA VAL A 163 -17.33 5.08 -6.71
C VAL A 163 -16.97 5.12 -8.20
N ASN A 164 -15.71 5.41 -8.50
CA ASN A 164 -15.18 5.28 -9.85
C ASN A 164 -14.97 3.80 -10.20
N LEU A 165 -15.97 3.20 -10.86
CA LEU A 165 -15.97 1.79 -11.24
C LEU A 165 -14.92 1.41 -12.30
N LYS A 166 -14.17 2.38 -12.87
CA LYS A 166 -13.02 2.09 -13.74
C LYS A 166 -11.81 1.62 -12.94
N GLU A 167 -11.72 2.03 -11.67
CA GLU A 167 -10.57 1.76 -10.79
C GLU A 167 -10.92 0.81 -9.66
N LEU A 168 -12.07 1.04 -9.03
CA LEU A 168 -12.56 0.25 -7.91
C LEU A 168 -13.67 -0.71 -8.31
N GLU A 169 -13.63 -1.93 -7.79
CA GLU A 169 -14.75 -2.87 -7.92
C GLU A 169 -15.87 -2.52 -6.93
N ALA A 170 -15.51 -2.08 -5.72
CA ALA A 170 -16.45 -1.62 -4.71
C ALA A 170 -15.78 -0.74 -3.66
N ALA A 171 -16.53 0.19 -3.09
CA ALA A 171 -16.16 0.94 -1.88
C ALA A 171 -17.39 1.10 -0.98
N GLY A 172 -17.16 1.26 0.32
CA GLY A 172 -18.26 1.41 1.28
C GLY A 172 -17.77 1.90 2.64
N TRP A 173 -18.70 2.47 3.39
CA TRP A 173 -18.48 2.83 4.79
C TRP A 173 -18.66 1.58 5.67
N PHE A 174 -17.67 1.31 6.51
CA PHE A 174 -17.68 0.21 7.47
C PHE A 174 -17.69 0.76 8.89
N SER A 175 -18.58 0.23 9.71
CA SER A 175 -18.67 0.60 11.12
C SER A 175 -17.44 0.15 11.90
N HIS A 176 -17.18 0.84 13.02
CA HIS A 176 -16.10 0.46 13.94
C HIS A 176 -16.21 -1.00 14.38
N ASP A 177 -17.41 -1.48 14.74
CA ASP A 177 -17.64 -2.86 15.18
C ASP A 177 -17.36 -3.91 14.10
N GLU A 178 -17.74 -3.63 12.84
CA GLU A 178 -17.45 -4.52 11.71
C GLU A 178 -15.95 -4.66 11.51
N VAL A 179 -15.23 -3.53 11.51
CA VAL A 179 -13.78 -3.47 11.29
C VAL A 179 -13.02 -4.09 12.47
N ALA A 180 -13.40 -3.79 13.70
CA ALA A 180 -12.83 -4.40 14.90
C ALA A 180 -13.05 -5.92 14.92
N THR A 181 -14.22 -6.38 14.49
CA THR A 181 -14.51 -7.81 14.34
C THR A 181 -13.66 -8.44 13.25
N ALA A 182 -13.47 -7.78 12.12
CA ALA A 182 -12.61 -8.24 11.03
C ALA A 182 -11.13 -8.29 11.43
N LEU A 183 -10.64 -7.33 12.23
CA LEU A 183 -9.26 -7.32 12.76
C LEU A 183 -8.99 -8.50 13.72
N ARG A 184 -9.97 -8.86 14.55
CA ARG A 184 -9.86 -10.02 15.48
C ARG A 184 -9.82 -11.35 14.73
N LYS A 185 -10.47 -11.44 13.57
CA LYS A 185 -10.41 -12.63 12.71
C LYS A 185 -9.02 -12.71 12.09
N ASN A 186 -8.18 -13.61 12.60
CA ASN A 186 -6.86 -13.88 12.02
C ASN A 186 -7.02 -14.68 10.71
N ASN A 187 -7.52 -14.03 9.67
CA ASN A 187 -7.84 -14.68 8.41
C ASN A 187 -6.55 -14.97 7.62
N PRO A 188 -6.21 -16.25 7.37
CA PRO A 188 -5.06 -16.56 6.54
C PRO A 188 -5.34 -16.10 5.12
N TYR A 189 -4.36 -15.43 4.50
CA TYR A 189 -4.37 -14.95 3.10
C TYR A 189 -4.77 -16.03 2.06
N THR A 190 -4.80 -17.30 2.46
CA THR A 190 -5.06 -18.48 1.64
C THR A 190 -6.50 -18.98 1.63
N GLN A 191 -7.39 -18.51 2.50
CA GLN A 191 -8.78 -18.99 2.52
C GLN A 191 -9.71 -17.97 1.86
N GLN A 192 -10.25 -18.33 0.69
CA GLN A 192 -11.43 -17.67 0.14
C GLN A 192 -12.59 -17.94 1.10
N GLN A 193 -12.92 -16.98 1.96
CA GLN A 193 -14.12 -17.09 2.79
C GLN A 193 -15.33 -16.67 1.98
N ASN A 194 -16.38 -17.49 2.04
CA ASN A 194 -17.67 -17.16 1.47
C ASN A 194 -18.30 -16.01 2.27
N GLY A 195 -18.48 -14.86 1.61
CA GLY A 195 -19.48 -13.84 1.98
C GLY A 195 -19.11 -12.82 3.07
N THR A 196 -17.98 -12.94 3.77
CA THR A 196 -17.55 -11.92 4.76
C THR A 196 -16.30 -11.19 4.26
N PHE A 197 -16.29 -9.86 4.34
CA PHE A 197 -15.09 -9.09 4.01
C PHE A 197 -13.95 -9.39 4.99
N TRP A 198 -12.72 -9.18 4.55
CA TRP A 198 -11.53 -9.34 5.38
C TRP A 198 -10.49 -8.27 5.06
N LEU A 199 -9.59 -8.03 6.02
CA LEU A 199 -8.66 -6.92 6.00
C LEU A 199 -7.25 -7.37 5.57
N PRO A 200 -6.38 -6.47 5.09
CA PRO A 200 -5.04 -6.83 4.65
C PRO A 200 -4.24 -7.50 5.78
N PRO A 201 -3.24 -8.35 5.47
CA PRO A 201 -2.44 -9.03 6.48
C PRO A 201 -1.67 -8.05 7.38
N LYS A 202 -1.29 -8.49 8.59
CA LYS A 202 -0.65 -7.67 9.63
C LYS A 202 0.60 -6.89 9.21
N LEU A 203 1.34 -7.40 8.22
CA LEU A 203 2.55 -6.74 7.71
C LEU A 203 2.26 -5.65 6.67
N ALA A 204 1.03 -5.52 6.17
CA ALA A 204 0.65 -4.46 5.24
C ALA A 204 0.38 -3.15 5.99
N ILE A 205 0.88 -2.02 5.49
CA ILE A 205 0.65 -0.71 6.11
C ILE A 205 -0.84 -0.33 6.17
N ALA A 206 -1.67 -0.85 5.25
CA ALA A 206 -3.12 -0.72 5.31
C ALA A 206 -3.71 -1.34 6.60
N HIS A 207 -3.22 -2.52 7.01
CA HIS A 207 -3.64 -3.15 8.27
C HIS A 207 -3.27 -2.28 9.46
N GLN A 208 -2.08 -1.67 9.44
CA GLN A 208 -1.64 -0.76 10.48
C GLN A 208 -2.56 0.46 10.58
N LEU A 209 -2.88 1.14 9.47
CA LEU A 209 -3.83 2.26 9.46
C LEU A 209 -5.18 1.85 10.06
N ILE A 210 -5.73 0.71 9.63
CA ILE A 210 -7.03 0.23 10.10
C ILE A 210 -6.99 -0.07 11.60
N LYS A 211 -5.91 -0.72 12.07
CA LYS A 211 -5.69 -1.00 13.48
C LYS A 211 -5.59 0.29 14.31
N GLU A 212 -4.80 1.26 13.85
CA GLU A 212 -4.66 2.57 14.51
C GLU A 212 -6.00 3.30 14.62
N TRP A 213 -6.83 3.24 13.58
CA TRP A 213 -8.17 3.86 13.62
C TRP A 213 -9.09 3.16 14.62
N VAL A 214 -9.07 1.82 14.71
CA VAL A 214 -9.87 1.07 15.69
C VAL A 214 -9.39 1.33 17.13
N GLU A 215 -8.08 1.45 17.35
CA GLU A 215 -7.47 1.63 18.67
C GLU A 215 -7.45 3.09 19.15
N LYS A 216 -7.63 4.07 18.25
CA LYS A 216 -7.74 5.48 18.63
C LYS A 216 -9.01 5.68 19.49
N PRO A 217 -8.91 6.31 20.68
CA PRO A 217 -10.09 6.66 21.46
C PRO A 217 -10.99 7.57 20.62
N SER A 218 -12.25 7.19 20.40
CA SER A 218 -13.26 8.10 19.89
C SER A 218 -13.29 9.30 20.82
N CYS A 219 -13.02 10.50 20.31
CA CYS A 219 -13.15 11.72 21.10
C CYS A 219 -14.61 11.80 21.56
N SER A 220 -14.87 11.55 22.85
CA SER A 220 -16.18 11.79 23.45
C SER A 220 -16.52 13.26 23.17
N PRO A 221 -17.75 13.60 22.72
CA PRO A 221 -18.15 15.00 22.65
C PRO A 221 -17.99 15.58 24.07
N LEU A 222 -17.23 16.67 24.18
CA LEU A 222 -17.13 17.41 25.43
C LEU A 222 -18.56 17.73 25.91
N PRO A 223 -18.91 17.44 27.17
CA PRO A 223 -20.19 17.85 27.70
C PRO A 223 -20.31 19.38 27.64
N ALA A 224 -21.49 19.83 27.24
CA ALA A 224 -21.86 21.24 27.12
C ALA A 224 -21.72 22.03 28.43
#